data_AF-A0A5Q2N1Y1-F1
#
_entry.id   AF-A0A5Q2N1Y1-F1
#
_cell.length_a   1.000
_cell.length_b   1.000
_cell.length_c   1.000
_cell.angle_alpha   90.00
_cell.angle_beta   90.00
_cell.angle_gamma   90.00
#
_symmetry.space_group_name_H-M   'P 1'
#
loop_
_entity.id
_entity.type
_entity.pdbx_description
1 polymer ?
#
loop_
_entity_poly.entity_id
_entity_poly.type
_entity_poly.pdbx_seq_one_letter_code
_entity_poly.pdbx_strand_id
1 'polypeptide(L)'
;MGKLPRSYGQNCMGVLVQDLFHIYVYWEITAETREQVLTSRNLDVESPCQIRVQQLMGDSTNLDWQSVYQAELPFGADHWYLSGLVPGTIYRIQIGIQDGEEFKVLLSSEQVHMPPAQSGHRRSWGRAHSIIGGVTPVEVIVPVEEKIETYSSTDLVAEPATAERSA
;
A
#
# COMPACT_ATOMS: atom_id res chain seq x y z
N MET A 1 27.84 -13.47 -17.09
CA MET A 1 27.25 -12.77 -15.92
C MET A 1 25.84 -12.36 -16.30
N GLY A 2 24.82 -12.97 -15.69
CA GLY A 2 23.42 -12.57 -15.92
C GLY A 2 23.18 -11.18 -15.33
N LYS A 3 22.68 -10.24 -16.13
CA LYS A 3 22.18 -8.97 -15.60
C LYS A 3 20.91 -9.27 -14.82
N LEU A 4 20.83 -8.79 -13.59
CA LEU A 4 19.59 -8.86 -12.82
C LEU A 4 18.51 -8.05 -13.56
N PRO A 5 17.26 -8.55 -13.61
CA PRO A 5 16.14 -7.78 -14.13
C PRO A 5 16.01 -6.46 -13.37
N ARG A 6 15.57 -5.40 -14.05
CA ARG A 6 15.28 -4.11 -13.39
C ARG A 6 14.06 -4.21 -12.47
N SER A 7 13.14 -5.13 -12.76
CA SER A 7 11.92 -5.35 -12.00
C SER A 7 11.49 -6.81 -12.17
N TYR A 8 10.75 -7.34 -11.20
CA TYR A 8 10.27 -8.72 -11.15
C TYR A 8 8.79 -8.85 -11.53
N GLY A 9 8.11 -7.75 -11.83
CA GLY A 9 6.70 -7.69 -12.20
C GLY A 9 5.77 -8.02 -11.03
N GLN A 10 6.23 -7.86 -9.80
CA GLN A 10 5.50 -8.27 -8.61
C GLN A 10 5.43 -7.12 -7.61
N ASN A 11 4.27 -7.02 -6.96
CA ASN A 11 4.08 -6.14 -5.81
C ASN A 11 4.95 -6.61 -4.66
N CYS A 12 6.03 -5.89 -4.37
CA CYS A 12 6.92 -6.22 -3.28
C CYS A 12 7.51 -4.98 -2.62
N MET A 13 7.90 -5.14 -1.36
CA MET A 13 8.65 -4.16 -0.60
C MET A 13 9.74 -4.90 0.14
N GLY A 14 10.98 -4.46 0.02
CA GLY A 14 12.07 -4.93 0.84
C GLY A 14 12.62 -3.82 1.69
N VAL A 15 12.87 -4.15 2.95
CA VAL A 15 13.39 -3.23 3.95
C VAL A 15 14.72 -3.76 4.44
N LEU A 16 15.74 -2.90 4.44
CA LEU A 16 17.07 -3.21 4.91
C LEU A 16 17.48 -2.19 5.98
N VAL A 17 17.63 -2.66 7.22
CA VAL A 17 18.22 -1.86 8.29
C VAL A 17 19.73 -1.75 8.04
N GLN A 18 20.20 -0.55 7.73
CA GLN A 18 21.61 -0.31 7.39
C GLN A 18 22.45 -0.06 8.64
N ASP A 19 21.93 0.75 9.57
CA ASP A 19 22.55 1.01 10.86
C ASP A 19 21.49 1.34 11.94
N LEU A 20 21.91 1.89 13.07
CA LEU A 20 21.02 2.21 14.21
C LEU A 20 20.01 3.33 13.93
N PHE A 21 20.23 4.14 12.88
CA PHE A 21 19.45 5.35 12.57
C PHE A 21 18.92 5.36 11.13
N HIS A 22 19.34 4.41 10.30
CA HIS A 22 19.03 4.37 8.88
C HIS A 22 18.39 3.06 8.42
N ILE A 23 17.33 3.22 7.62
CA ILE A 23 16.70 2.14 6.86
C ILE A 23 16.75 2.50 5.38
N TYR A 24 17.15 1.53 4.57
CA TYR A 24 16.92 1.55 3.13
C TYR A 24 15.64 0.76 2.82
N VAL A 25 14.76 1.35 2.01
CA VAL A 25 13.53 0.71 1.55
C VAL A 25 13.56 0.67 0.04
N TYR A 26 13.21 -0.47 -0.55
CA TYR A 26 12.87 -0.57 -1.97
C TYR A 26 11.47 -1.15 -2.11
N TRP A 27 10.80 -0.83 -3.22
CA TRP A 27 9.52 -1.41 -3.56
C TRP A 27 9.35 -1.53 -5.08
N GLU A 28 8.47 -2.44 -5.46
CA GLU A 28 7.94 -2.55 -6.80
C GLU A 28 6.42 -2.63 -6.68
N ILE A 29 5.72 -1.77 -7.41
CA ILE A 29 4.26 -1.77 -7.52
C ILE A 29 3.94 -1.98 -8.99
N THR A 30 3.13 -3.00 -9.30
CA THR A 30 2.72 -3.24 -10.67
C THR A 30 1.77 -2.14 -11.15
N ALA A 31 1.83 -1.81 -12.44
CA ALA A 31 0.91 -0.83 -13.04
C ALA A 31 -0.55 -1.25 -12.81
N GLU A 32 -0.85 -2.55 -12.91
CA GLU A 32 -2.17 -3.11 -12.64
C GLU A 32 -2.68 -2.79 -11.23
N THR A 33 -1.87 -3.01 -10.18
CA THR A 33 -2.29 -2.73 -8.80
C THR A 33 -2.48 -1.23 -8.57
N ARG A 34 -1.63 -0.40 -9.16
CA ARG A 34 -1.81 1.05 -9.11
C ARG A 34 -3.10 1.47 -9.80
N GLU A 35 -3.34 1.01 -11.03
CA GLU A 35 -4.54 1.32 -11.81
C GLU A 35 -5.82 0.83 -11.13
N GLN A 36 -5.81 -0.36 -10.51
CA GLN A 36 -6.94 -0.89 -9.76
C GLN A 36 -7.31 0.02 -8.58
N VAL A 37 -6.33 0.50 -7.82
CA VAL A 37 -6.60 1.40 -6.68
C VAL A 37 -7.06 2.77 -7.16
N LEU A 38 -6.45 3.31 -8.21
CA LEU A 38 -6.87 4.59 -8.78
C LEU A 38 -8.30 4.52 -9.31
N THR A 39 -8.63 3.48 -10.08
CA THR A 39 -9.95 3.29 -10.68
C THR A 39 -11.03 3.05 -9.63
N SER A 40 -10.77 2.17 -8.64
CA SER A 40 -11.74 1.86 -7.59
C SER A 40 -12.08 3.05 -6.68
N ARG A 41 -11.25 4.09 -6.69
CA ARG A 41 -11.42 5.30 -5.86
C ARG A 41 -11.62 6.57 -6.68
N ASN A 42 -11.70 6.46 -8.00
CA ASN A 42 -11.83 7.60 -8.91
C ASN A 42 -10.74 8.67 -8.67
N LEU A 43 -9.51 8.22 -8.38
CA LEU A 43 -8.33 9.06 -8.17
C LEU A 43 -7.65 9.37 -9.50
N ASP A 44 -7.00 10.53 -9.57
CA ASP A 44 -6.24 10.94 -10.75
C ASP A 44 -5.04 10.01 -10.99
N VAL A 45 -4.75 9.70 -12.25
CA VAL A 45 -3.60 8.89 -12.68
C VAL A 45 -2.29 9.53 -12.21
N GLU A 46 -2.26 10.87 -12.13
CA GLU A 46 -1.12 11.64 -11.65
C GLU A 46 -1.00 11.73 -10.12
N SER A 47 -1.93 11.14 -9.36
CA SER A 47 -1.88 11.18 -7.89
C SER A 47 -0.55 10.59 -7.38
N PRO A 48 0.27 11.37 -6.68
CA PRO A 48 1.61 10.94 -6.32
C PRO A 48 1.54 9.85 -5.24
N CYS A 49 2.43 8.86 -5.34
CA CYS A 49 2.60 7.92 -4.24
C CYS A 49 3.22 8.64 -3.05
N GLN A 50 2.90 8.17 -1.86
CA GLN A 50 3.47 8.65 -0.61
C GLN A 50 4.06 7.49 0.17
N ILE A 51 5.16 7.78 0.88
CA ILE A 51 5.70 6.89 1.90
C ILE A 51 5.19 7.36 3.26
N ARG A 52 4.74 6.42 4.08
CA ARG A 52 4.35 6.64 5.47
C ARG A 52 5.09 5.66 6.37
N VAL A 53 5.69 6.19 7.43
CA VAL A 53 6.39 5.41 8.44
C VAL A 53 5.60 5.49 9.72
N GLN A 54 5.23 4.33 10.23
CA GLN A 54 4.56 4.17 11.50
C GLN A 54 5.55 3.60 12.52
N GLN A 55 5.47 4.10 13.73
CA GLN A 55 6.18 3.59 14.89
C GLN A 55 5.20 2.83 15.78
N LEU A 56 5.61 1.65 16.25
CA LEU A 56 4.85 0.95 17.29
C LEU A 56 5.09 1.66 18.62
N MET A 57 4.01 2.19 19.19
CA MET A 57 4.00 2.93 20.45
C MET A 57 3.06 2.23 21.44
N GLY A 58 3.30 2.42 22.73
CA GLY A 58 2.44 1.89 23.78
C GLY A 58 3.16 1.00 24.79
N ASP A 59 2.38 0.42 25.70
CA ASP A 59 2.86 -0.49 26.73
C ASP A 59 2.56 -1.96 26.36
N SER A 60 2.89 -2.90 27.26
CA SER A 60 2.65 -4.32 27.05
C SER A 60 1.19 -4.71 26.81
N THR A 61 0.25 -3.80 27.11
CA THR A 61 -1.19 -4.06 27.17
C THR A 61 -1.94 -3.36 26.05
N ASN A 62 -1.41 -2.25 25.54
CA ASN A 62 -2.00 -1.48 24.46
C ASN A 62 -0.91 -0.99 23.50
N LEU A 63 -0.70 -1.74 22.42
CA LEU A 63 0.21 -1.40 21.34
C LEU A 63 -0.57 -0.77 20.19
N ASP A 64 -0.13 0.40 19.73
CA ASP A 64 -0.73 1.13 18.62
C ASP A 64 0.32 1.62 17.62
N TRP A 65 -0.11 1.80 16.37
CA TRP A 65 0.74 2.28 15.27
C TRP A 65 0.55 3.77 15.06
N GLN A 66 1.54 4.57 15.43
CA GLN A 66 1.52 6.01 15.24
C GLN A 66 2.29 6.42 13.99
N SER A 67 1.69 7.22 13.12
CA SER A 67 2.41 7.83 11.98
C SER A 67 3.43 8.85 12.50
N VAL A 68 4.70 8.64 12.20
CA VAL A 68 5.81 9.51 12.65
C VAL A 68 6.48 10.25 11.50
N TYR A 69 6.27 9.79 10.27
CA TYR A 69 6.78 10.44 9.06
C TYR A 69 5.88 10.11 7.87
N GLN A 70 5.64 11.11 7.03
CA GLN A 70 4.93 10.96 5.77
C GLN A 70 5.51 11.94 4.76
N ALA A 71 5.74 11.47 3.54
CA ALA A 71 6.26 12.30 2.47
C ALA A 71 5.73 11.83 1.11
N GLU A 72 5.55 12.80 0.22
CA GLU A 72 5.30 12.55 -1.19
C GLU A 72 6.56 12.01 -1.86
N LEU A 73 6.39 10.97 -2.68
CA LEU A 73 7.47 10.34 -3.42
C LEU A 73 7.55 10.95 -4.82
N PRO A 74 8.76 11.22 -5.33
CA PRO A 74 8.95 11.58 -6.73
C PRO A 74 8.35 10.54 -7.67
N PHE A 75 7.86 11.00 -8.82
CA PHE A 75 7.31 10.09 -9.83
C PHE A 75 8.34 9.05 -10.25
N GLY A 76 7.94 7.77 -10.21
CA GLY A 76 8.81 6.64 -10.56
C GLY A 76 9.84 6.26 -9.49
N ALA A 77 9.77 6.83 -8.28
CA ALA A 77 10.60 6.37 -7.17
C ALA A 77 10.25 4.91 -6.81
N ASP A 78 11.29 4.08 -6.71
CA ASP A 78 11.24 2.66 -6.35
C ASP A 78 12.06 2.35 -5.08
N HIS A 79 12.66 3.38 -4.48
CA HIS A 79 13.41 3.26 -3.24
C HIS A 79 13.44 4.57 -2.45
N TRP A 80 13.72 4.46 -1.15
CA TRP A 80 13.88 5.60 -0.25
C TRP A 80 14.88 5.30 0.86
N TYR A 81 15.56 6.35 1.34
CA TYR A 81 16.38 6.29 2.54
C TYR A 81 15.67 7.01 3.67
N LEU A 82 15.43 6.30 4.76
CA LEU A 82 14.89 6.85 6.00
C LEU A 82 16.06 7.06 6.96
N SER A 83 16.17 8.27 7.50
CA SER A 83 17.21 8.68 8.44
C SER A 83 16.57 9.25 9.71
N GLY A 84 17.32 9.25 10.82
CA GLY A 84 16.86 9.82 12.09
C GLY A 84 15.89 8.90 12.85
N LEU A 85 15.96 7.60 12.59
CA LEU A 85 15.17 6.59 13.29
C LEU A 85 15.70 6.38 14.71
N VAL A 86 14.84 5.86 15.59
CA VAL A 86 15.17 5.62 16.99
C VAL A 86 15.66 4.16 17.15
N PRO A 87 16.85 3.94 17.74
CA PRO A 87 17.34 2.59 18.02
C PRO A 87 16.43 1.81 18.97
N GLY A 88 16.29 0.50 18.76
CA GLY A 88 15.44 -0.39 19.58
C GLY A 88 13.94 -0.23 19.35
N THR A 89 13.53 0.61 18.40
CA THR A 89 12.14 0.86 18.04
C THR A 89 11.67 -0.07 16.92
N ILE A 90 10.36 -0.35 16.89
CA ILE A 90 9.72 -1.14 15.85
C ILE A 90 8.97 -0.19 14.90
N TYR A 91 9.25 -0.32 13.61
CA TYR A 91 8.63 0.46 12.56
C TYR A 91 7.80 -0.41 11.60
N ARG A 92 6.87 0.24 10.90
CA ARG A 92 6.16 -0.30 9.73
C ARG A 92 6.20 0.77 8.65
N ILE A 93 6.59 0.38 7.45
CA ILE A 93 6.67 1.27 6.30
C ILE A 93 5.54 0.93 5.35
N GLN A 94 4.87 1.96 4.84
CA GLN A 94 3.77 1.84 3.90
C GLN A 94 4.01 2.74 2.70
N ILE A 95 3.63 2.25 1.53
CA ILE A 95 3.53 3.04 0.30
C ILE A 95 2.06 3.14 -0.03
N GLY A 96 1.60 4.34 -0.38
CA GLY A 96 0.17 4.58 -0.54
C GLY A 96 -0.23 5.80 -1.36
N ILE A 97 -1.54 5.83 -1.58
CA ILE A 97 -2.45 6.86 -2.09
C ILE A 97 -2.89 7.89 -1.04
N GLN A 98 -2.64 9.19 -1.11
CA GLN A 98 -3.45 10.12 -0.30
C GLN A 98 -4.76 10.43 -1.03
N ASP A 99 -5.89 10.11 -0.42
CA ASP A 99 -7.25 10.29 -0.91
C ASP A 99 -8.03 11.17 0.10
N GLY A 100 -8.01 12.49 -0.13
CA GLY A 100 -8.53 13.45 0.84
C GLY A 100 -7.78 13.37 2.17
N GLU A 101 -8.49 13.05 3.25
CA GLU A 101 -7.91 12.85 4.58
C GLU A 101 -7.41 11.41 4.83
N GLU A 102 -7.75 10.46 3.94
CA GLU A 102 -7.41 9.06 4.12
C GLU A 102 -6.16 8.67 3.35
N PHE A 103 -5.29 7.89 3.98
CA PHE A 103 -4.16 7.27 3.29
C PHE A 103 -4.49 5.82 2.93
N LYS A 104 -4.57 5.56 1.63
CA LYS A 104 -4.82 4.24 1.04
C LYS A 104 -3.51 3.49 0.88
N VAL A 105 -3.32 2.43 1.64
CA VAL A 105 -2.10 1.62 1.59
C VAL A 105 -2.12 0.75 0.32
N LEU A 106 -1.07 0.85 -0.49
CA LEU A 106 -0.81 -0.05 -1.63
C LEU A 106 0.09 -1.22 -1.21
N LEU A 107 1.13 -0.90 -0.45
CA LEU A 107 2.08 -1.88 0.09
C LEU A 107 2.36 -1.55 1.55
N SER A 108 2.48 -2.58 2.37
CA SER A 108 2.96 -2.47 3.74
C SER A 108 4.09 -3.46 3.98
N SER A 109 5.12 -3.02 4.67
CA SER A 109 6.08 -3.93 5.27
C SER A 109 5.46 -4.65 6.47
N GLU A 110 6.06 -5.78 6.85
CA GLU A 110 5.97 -6.31 8.20
C GLU A 110 6.69 -5.39 9.22
N GLN A 111 6.75 -5.85 10.47
CA GLN A 111 7.45 -5.13 11.54
C GLN A 111 8.96 -5.12 11.30
N VAL A 112 9.54 -3.93 11.35
CA VAL A 112 10.97 -3.70 11.17
C VAL A 112 11.56 -3.33 12.52
N HIS A 113 12.36 -4.23 13.08
CA HIS A 113 12.99 -4.04 14.39
C HIS A 113 14.33 -3.34 14.22
N MET A 114 14.46 -2.12 14.75
CA MET A 114 15.73 -1.43 14.80
C MET A 114 16.62 -2.03 15.89
N PRO A 115 17.94 -2.18 15.65
CA PRO A 115 18.87 -2.64 16.66
C PRO A 115 18.92 -1.64 17.83
N PRO A 116 19.04 -2.11 19.08
CA PRO A 116 19.15 -1.24 20.24
C PRO A 116 20.53 -0.56 20.30
N ALA A 117 20.58 0.68 20.80
CA ALA A 117 21.82 1.47 20.90
C ALA A 117 22.87 0.87 21.86
N GLN A 118 22.44 0.10 22.87
CA GLN A 118 23.33 -0.60 23.79
C GLN A 118 23.22 -2.10 23.57
N SER A 119 24.33 -2.73 23.16
CA SER A 119 24.47 -4.18 23.21
C SER A 119 24.64 -4.61 24.67
N GLY A 120 23.64 -5.22 25.27
CA GLY A 120 23.80 -5.95 26.52
C GLY A 120 24.85 -7.06 26.31
N HIS A 121 26.04 -6.89 26.88
CA HIS A 121 27.11 -7.89 27.03
C HIS A 121 27.49 -8.74 25.80
N ARG A 122 28.61 -8.33 25.16
CA ARG A 122 29.64 -9.18 24.50
C ARG A 122 29.20 -10.20 23.41
N ARG A 123 29.60 -9.88 22.17
CA ARG A 123 29.76 -10.71 20.93
C ARG A 123 28.42 -11.01 20.22
N SER A 124 28.13 -10.52 19.02
CA SER A 124 28.96 -10.53 17.79
C SER A 124 28.69 -9.31 16.90
N TRP A 125 29.73 -8.52 16.61
CA TRP A 125 29.73 -7.72 15.38
C TRP A 125 29.97 -8.67 14.21
N GLY A 126 28.97 -8.81 13.33
CA GLY A 126 29.09 -9.69 12.17
C GLY A 126 27.80 -10.29 11.60
N ARG A 127 26.62 -9.69 11.80
CA ARG A 127 25.45 -10.08 10.99
C ARG A 127 24.57 -8.87 10.69
N ALA A 128 24.58 -8.44 9.43
CA ALA A 128 23.47 -7.69 8.87
C ALA A 128 22.23 -8.57 9.03
N HIS A 129 21.27 -8.12 9.85
CA HIS A 129 19.97 -8.76 9.90
C HIS A 129 19.16 -8.14 8.76
N SER A 130 19.09 -8.84 7.64
CA SER A 130 18.02 -8.60 6.68
C SER A 130 16.74 -9.12 7.34
N ILE A 131 15.97 -8.24 7.97
CA ILE A 131 14.57 -8.54 8.26
C ILE A 131 13.86 -8.38 6.92
N ILE A 132 13.78 -9.48 6.14
CA ILE A 132 12.85 -9.57 5.03
C ILE A 132 11.48 -9.66 5.68
N GLY A 133 10.89 -8.50 5.98
CA GLY A 133 9.52 -8.42 6.41
C GLY A 133 8.63 -8.86 5.25
N GLY A 134 7.90 -9.96 5.43
CA GLY A 134 6.97 -10.49 4.44
C GLY A 134 6.03 -9.39 3.97
N VAL A 135 5.97 -9.20 2.65
CA VAL A 135 5.00 -8.31 2.02
C VAL A 135 3.66 -9.02 2.16
N THR A 136 2.73 -8.44 2.91
CA THR A 136 1.33 -8.77 2.73
C THR A 136 0.76 -7.72 1.78
N PRO A 137 0.39 -8.09 0.54
CA PRO A 137 -0.47 -7.23 -0.25
C PRO A 137 -1.71 -6.98 0.59
N VAL A 138 -2.02 -5.71 0.88
CA VAL A 138 -3.29 -5.38 1.51
C VAL A 138 -4.33 -5.61 0.44
N GLU A 139 -5.17 -6.65 0.61
CA GLU A 139 -6.33 -6.85 -0.24
C GLU A 139 -7.20 -5.59 -0.16
N VAL A 140 -7.23 -4.83 -1.24
CA VAL A 140 -8.11 -3.68 -1.36
C VAL A 140 -9.52 -4.24 -1.49
N ILE A 141 -10.24 -4.29 -0.38
CA ILE A 141 -11.66 -4.65 -0.40
C ILE A 141 -12.38 -3.53 -1.16
N VAL A 142 -12.74 -3.84 -2.40
CA VAL A 142 -13.60 -2.98 -3.22
C VAL A 142 -15.01 -3.14 -2.67
N PRO A 143 -15.66 -2.10 -2.14
CA PRO A 143 -17.09 -2.15 -1.91
C PRO A 143 -17.76 -2.28 -3.28
N VAL A 144 -18.29 -3.47 -3.57
CA VAL A 144 -19.20 -3.65 -4.70
C VAL A 144 -20.49 -2.93 -4.31
N GLU A 145 -20.68 -1.72 -4.80
CA GLU A 145 -22.02 -1.13 -4.83
C GLU A 145 -22.87 -1.97 -5.80
N GLU A 146 -23.63 -2.93 -5.25
CA GLU A 146 -24.72 -3.56 -5.99
C GLU A 146 -25.78 -2.51 -6.31
N LYS A 147 -25.64 -1.86 -7.46
CA LYS A 147 -26.76 -1.18 -8.11
C LYS A 147 -27.75 -2.25 -8.57
N ILE A 148 -28.71 -2.56 -7.69
CA ILE A 148 -29.91 -3.28 -8.09
C ILE A 148 -30.76 -2.32 -8.93
N GLU A 149 -30.50 -2.28 -10.24
CA GLU A 149 -31.42 -1.65 -11.19
C GLU A 149 -32.68 -2.52 -11.24
N THR A 150 -33.67 -2.11 -10.44
CA THR A 150 -34.99 -2.72 -10.45
C THR A 150 -35.72 -2.24 -11.70
N TYR A 151 -35.64 -3.02 -12.78
CA TYR A 151 -36.50 -2.83 -13.94
C TYR A 151 -37.93 -3.24 -13.57
N SER A 152 -38.80 -2.24 -13.33
CA SER A 152 -40.23 -2.44 -13.12
C SER A 152 -40.92 -2.66 -14.46
N SER A 153 -41.41 -3.87 -14.68
CA SER A 153 -41.90 -4.38 -15.96
C SER A 153 -43.37 -4.06 -16.21
N THR A 154 -43.77 -2.77 -16.23
CA THR A 154 -45.17 -2.36 -16.45
C THR A 154 -45.44 -1.44 -17.66
N ASP A 155 -44.44 -1.02 -18.44
CA ASP A 155 -44.67 -0.15 -19.60
C ASP A 155 -44.66 -0.89 -20.95
N LEU A 156 -45.40 -1.99 -21.06
CA LEU A 156 -45.72 -2.60 -22.36
C LEU A 156 -47.20 -2.98 -22.43
N VAL A 157 -48.06 -1.96 -22.63
CA VAL A 157 -49.39 -2.16 -23.22
C VAL A 157 -49.47 -1.26 -24.46
N ALA A 158 -49.16 -1.85 -25.61
CA ALA A 158 -49.44 -1.26 -26.91
C ALA A 158 -50.90 -1.54 -27.29
N GLU A 159 -51.63 -0.49 -27.66
CA GLU A 159 -52.99 -0.56 -28.19
C GLU A 159 -53.06 -1.37 -29.51
N PRO A 160 -54.13 -2.15 -29.75
CA PRO A 160 -54.32 -2.80 -31.04
C PRO A 160 -54.98 -1.85 -32.06
N ALA A 161 -54.32 -1.69 -33.21
CA ALA A 161 -54.81 -0.97 -34.38
C ALA A 161 -56.05 -1.63 -35.00
N THR A 162 -57.07 -0.82 -35.28
CA THR A 162 -58.27 -1.18 -36.04
C THR A 162 -57.95 -1.15 -37.53
N ALA A 163 -58.23 -2.23 -38.26
CA ALA A 163 -58.14 -2.27 -39.73
C ALA A 163 -59.55 -2.32 -40.33
N GLU A 164 -59.99 -1.21 -40.91
CA GLU A 164 -61.11 -1.15 -41.86
C GLU A 164 -60.74 -1.95 -43.13
N ARG A 165 -61.64 -2.86 -43.54
CA ARG A 165 -61.62 -3.47 -44.88
C ARG A 165 -62.66 -2.77 -45.74
N SER A 166 -62.21 -2.08 -46.80
CA SER A 166 -63.03 -1.76 -47.97
C SER A 166 -62.90 -2.88 -49.01
N ALA A 167 -64.03 -3.46 -49.40
CA ALA A 167 -64.35 -3.97 -50.73
C ALA A 167 -65.84 -4.33 -50.78
#